data_AF-A0A9N9BAA0-F1
#
_entry.id   AF-A0A9N9BAA0-F1
#
_cell.length_a   1.000
_cell.length_b   1.000
_cell.length_c   1.000
_cell.angle_alpha   90.00
_cell.angle_beta   90.00
_cell.angle_gamma   90.00
#
_symmetry.space_group_name_H-M   'P 1'
#
loop_
_entity.id
_entity.type
_entity.pdbx_description
1 polymer ?
#
loop_
_entity_poly.entity_id
_entity_poly.type
_entity_poly.pdbx_seq_one_letter_code
_entity_poly.pdbx_strand_id
1 'polypeptide(L)'
;MRSLVQFSRILSARNTPLPYGLGRRGIPSLIIRQQQVAAYSTRKPPLSISKEGWVEPDPQFGDYPNLPWQYAQLKDPRLGWWDKQERRNFGDPVHKDFEAQDIFAPDIYPITLSFVFKGLAVATGVICAISFIATMTFDPTPDAIPRSFIRDGFPPQFDWSKKDIEGNPVELPSNNKKSI
;
A
#
# COMPACT_ATOMS: atom_id res chain seq x y z
N MET A 1 87.03 3.88 14.83
CA MET A 1 87.66 5.15 14.40
C MET A 1 86.51 6.13 14.10
N ARG A 2 86.23 7.08 15.02
CA ARG A 2 86.29 8.57 14.84
C ARG A 2 85.39 9.07 13.68
N SER A 3 84.48 10.06 13.75
CA SER A 3 84.18 11.20 14.64
C SER A 3 82.78 11.76 14.23
N LEU A 4 81.86 12.13 15.14
CA LEU A 4 81.51 13.49 15.64
C LEU A 4 81.19 14.59 14.60
N VAL A 5 80.25 15.48 15.02
CA VAL A 5 79.81 16.82 14.51
C VAL A 5 78.46 16.77 13.75
N GLN A 6 77.39 17.52 14.05
CA GLN A 6 77.05 18.48 15.12
C GLN A 6 75.53 18.70 15.23
N PHE A 7 75.13 19.12 16.43
CA PHE A 7 73.91 19.83 16.86
C PHE A 7 73.12 20.68 15.84
N SER A 8 71.79 20.59 15.92
CA SER A 8 70.95 21.76 16.22
C SER A 8 69.71 21.35 17.03
N ARG A 9 69.57 21.98 18.21
CA ARG A 9 68.35 21.96 19.03
C ARG A 9 67.43 23.06 18.50
N ILE A 10 66.16 22.76 18.27
CA ILE A 10 65.09 23.76 18.26
C ILE A 10 64.05 23.34 19.30
N LEU A 11 63.74 24.30 20.16
CA LEU A 11 62.98 24.22 21.40
C LEU A 11 61.47 24.26 21.16
N SER A 12 60.74 23.67 22.12
CA SER A 12 59.44 24.11 22.68
C SER A 12 58.19 23.95 21.78
N ALA A 13 57.02 23.53 22.24
CA ALA A 13 56.46 23.47 23.58
C ALA A 13 55.52 22.24 23.71
N ARG A 14 55.53 21.62 24.89
CA ARG A 14 54.57 20.59 25.31
C ARG A 14 53.20 21.26 25.55
N ASN A 15 52.16 20.85 24.84
CA ASN A 15 50.78 21.07 25.29
C ASN A 15 50.40 19.92 26.24
N THR A 16 50.58 20.14 27.53
CA THR A 16 49.95 19.34 28.60
C THR A 16 48.50 19.80 28.80
N PRO A 17 47.52 18.89 29.01
CA PRO A 17 46.13 19.29 29.25
C PRO A 17 45.98 19.98 30.61
N LEU A 18 45.16 21.04 30.66
CA LEU A 18 44.90 21.83 31.87
C LEU A 18 44.07 21.02 32.89
N PRO A 19 44.41 21.10 34.20
CA PRO A 19 43.70 20.38 35.26
C PRO A 19 42.40 21.07 35.66
N TYR A 20 41.45 20.25 36.09
CA TYR A 20 40.21 20.57 36.79
C TYR A 20 40.50 21.27 38.14
N GLY A 21 39.85 22.41 38.40
CA GLY A 21 39.96 23.14 39.66
C GLY A 21 39.02 24.35 39.76
N LEU A 22 38.28 24.41 40.87
CA LEU A 22 37.18 25.33 41.20
C LEU A 22 37.55 26.83 41.23
N GLY A 23 36.62 27.65 40.72
CA GLY A 23 36.02 28.75 41.50
C GLY A 23 36.61 30.16 41.37
N ARG A 24 35.98 31.02 40.56
CA ARG A 24 35.74 32.41 40.95
C ARG A 24 34.49 32.98 40.29
N ARG A 25 33.66 33.56 41.16
CA ARG A 25 32.34 34.15 40.99
C ARG A 25 32.21 35.06 39.77
N GLY A 26 31.19 34.80 38.96
CA GLY A 26 30.63 35.73 37.99
C GLY A 26 29.22 35.26 37.66
N ILE A 27 28.20 36.00 38.08
CA ILE A 27 26.81 35.80 37.68
C ILE A 27 26.67 36.50 36.32
N PRO A 28 26.40 35.81 35.22
CA PRO A 28 25.72 36.45 34.10
C PRO A 28 24.22 36.11 34.15
N SER A 29 23.46 37.20 34.16
CA SER A 29 22.03 37.34 33.96
C SER A 29 21.32 36.17 33.28
N LEU A 30 20.17 35.84 33.86
CA LEU A 30 19.04 35.18 33.20
C LEU A 30 18.75 35.88 31.87
N ILE A 31 19.28 35.33 30.78
CA ILE A 31 18.75 35.56 29.44
C ILE A 31 18.11 34.24 29.04
N ILE A 32 16.87 34.05 29.48
CA ILE A 32 15.96 33.14 28.79
C ILE A 32 15.78 33.76 27.41
N ARG A 33 16.56 33.31 26.43
CA ARG A 33 16.24 33.54 25.02
C ARG A 33 14.93 32.80 24.75
N GLN A 34 13.80 33.45 25.00
CA GLN A 34 12.62 33.22 24.19
C GLN A 34 12.96 33.70 22.79
N GLN A 35 13.58 32.84 22.00
CA GLN A 35 13.78 33.10 20.58
C GLN A 35 13.12 31.98 19.78
N GLN A 36 11.91 32.31 19.34
CA GLN A 36 11.39 32.01 18.01
C GLN A 36 10.95 30.55 17.77
N VAL A 37 9.78 30.21 18.29
CA VAL A 37 8.95 29.10 17.78
C VAL A 37 8.15 29.52 16.51
N ALA A 38 8.41 30.70 15.94
CA ALA A 38 7.61 31.28 14.85
C ALA A 38 8.31 31.28 13.47
N ALA A 39 9.12 30.27 13.12
CA ALA A 39 9.87 30.30 11.86
C ALA A 39 9.96 28.97 11.09
N TYR A 40 9.04 28.03 11.29
CA TYR A 40 8.98 26.81 10.46
C TYR A 40 8.22 27.02 9.13
N SER A 41 7.54 28.15 8.95
CA SER A 41 6.59 28.33 7.83
C SER A 41 7.19 28.99 6.57
N THR A 42 8.34 29.68 6.65
CA THR A 42 8.81 30.54 5.52
C THR A 42 10.13 30.13 4.88
N ARG A 43 10.77 29.04 5.30
CA ARG A 43 11.94 28.53 4.58
C ARG A 43 11.46 27.57 3.50
N LYS A 44 11.33 28.08 2.27
CA LYS A 44 11.28 27.22 1.07
C LYS A 44 12.43 26.23 1.19
N PRO A 45 12.19 24.92 1.27
CA PRO A 45 13.28 23.95 1.36
C PRO A 45 14.19 24.14 0.14
N PRO A 46 15.51 24.01 0.28
CA PRO A 46 16.42 24.05 -0.85
C PRO A 46 16.24 22.75 -1.66
N LEU A 47 15.13 22.65 -2.38
CA LEU A 47 14.78 21.50 -3.18
C LEU A 47 14.91 21.94 -4.64
N SER A 48 15.97 21.48 -5.30
CA SER A 48 16.09 21.53 -6.76
C SER A 48 15.08 20.53 -7.33
N ILE A 49 13.82 20.93 -7.37
CA ILE A 49 12.74 20.12 -7.94
C ILE A 49 12.86 20.24 -9.46
N SER A 50 13.15 19.13 -10.13
CA SER A 50 12.97 19.00 -11.58
C SER A 50 11.53 19.38 -11.94
N LYS A 51 11.33 20.20 -12.97
CA LYS A 51 10.03 20.73 -13.42
C LYS A 51 9.05 19.67 -13.93
N GLU A 52 9.35 18.39 -13.77
CA GLU A 52 8.58 17.29 -14.34
C GLU A 52 7.67 16.70 -13.25
N GLY A 53 6.36 16.84 -13.42
CA GLY A 53 5.35 16.32 -12.48
C GLY A 53 4.68 17.35 -11.56
N TRP A 54 4.84 18.65 -11.80
CA TRP A 54 4.08 19.69 -11.08
C TRP A 54 2.62 19.64 -11.52
N VAL A 55 1.73 19.35 -10.56
CA VAL A 55 0.28 19.44 -10.73
C VAL A 55 -0.10 20.93 -10.78
N GLU A 56 -1.18 21.31 -11.47
CA GLU A 56 -1.65 22.70 -11.38
C GLU A 56 -1.97 23.05 -9.91
N PRO A 57 -1.58 24.24 -9.43
CA PRO A 57 -1.81 24.64 -8.05
C PRO A 57 -3.31 24.68 -7.78
N ASP A 58 -3.78 23.77 -6.94
CA ASP A 58 -5.18 23.70 -6.56
C ASP A 58 -5.55 24.94 -5.72
N PRO A 59 -6.53 25.76 -6.17
CA PRO A 59 -6.95 26.97 -5.47
C PRO A 59 -7.40 26.74 -4.01
N GLN A 60 -7.78 25.52 -3.64
CA GLN A 60 -8.27 25.20 -2.29
C GLN A 60 -7.16 25.06 -1.24
N PHE A 61 -5.91 24.81 -1.64
CA PHE A 61 -4.83 24.46 -0.73
C PHE A 61 -3.92 25.65 -0.32
N GLY A 62 -4.21 26.85 -0.80
CA GLY A 62 -3.51 28.08 -0.42
C GLY A 62 -2.01 28.01 -0.71
N ASP A 63 -1.18 28.24 0.32
CA ASP A 63 0.29 28.32 0.22
C ASP A 63 1.01 26.98 0.47
N TYR A 64 0.29 25.85 0.50
CA TYR A 64 0.93 24.54 0.68
C TYR A 64 1.90 24.24 -0.48
N PRO A 65 3.12 23.72 -0.21
CA PRO A 65 4.07 23.46 -1.28
C PRO A 65 3.51 22.42 -2.25
N ASN A 66 3.57 22.74 -3.54
CA ASN A 66 3.17 21.82 -4.59
C ASN A 66 4.33 20.86 -4.89
N LEU A 67 4.23 19.59 -4.46
CA LEU A 67 5.26 18.59 -4.68
C LEU A 67 4.93 17.74 -5.91
N PRO A 68 5.93 17.22 -6.64
CA PRO A 68 5.66 16.27 -7.70
C PRO A 68 4.98 15.01 -7.14
N TRP A 69 4.13 14.38 -7.94
CA TRP A 69 3.47 13.11 -7.59
C TRP A 69 4.48 11.96 -7.64
N GLN A 70 4.99 11.54 -6.48
CA GLN A 70 6.00 10.49 -6.36
C GLN A 70 5.71 9.57 -5.17
N TYR A 71 5.45 8.31 -5.48
CA TYR A 71 5.18 7.29 -4.47
C TYR A 71 6.41 6.93 -3.64
N ALA A 72 6.23 6.74 -2.34
CA ALA A 72 7.27 6.30 -1.42
C ALA A 72 7.83 4.91 -1.79
N GLN A 73 7.01 4.06 -2.42
CA GLN A 73 7.39 2.72 -2.89
C GLN A 73 8.54 2.73 -3.91
N LEU A 74 8.63 3.79 -4.74
CA LEU A 74 9.67 3.93 -5.76
C LEU A 74 10.99 4.47 -5.20
N LYS A 75 11.00 4.97 -3.96
CA LYS A 75 12.23 5.44 -3.31
C LYS A 75 13.14 4.27 -2.99
N ASP A 76 14.45 4.48 -3.14
CA ASP A 76 15.45 3.44 -2.86
C ASP A 76 15.37 2.99 -1.38
N PRO A 77 15.08 1.71 -1.10
CA PRO A 77 15.00 1.19 0.27
C PRO A 77 16.38 1.11 0.97
N ARG A 78 17.49 1.21 0.22
CA ARG A 78 18.84 1.07 0.77
C ARG A 78 19.41 2.37 1.31
N LEU A 79 18.75 3.50 1.03
CA LEU A 79 19.15 4.79 1.59
C LEU A 79 18.92 4.84 3.10
N GLY A 80 19.78 5.58 3.80
CA GLY A 80 19.68 5.79 5.24
C GLY A 80 18.60 6.80 5.63
N TRP A 81 17.34 6.49 5.35
CA TRP A 81 16.19 7.33 5.72
C TRP A 81 16.08 7.47 7.24
N TRP A 82 15.68 8.65 7.72
CA TRP A 82 15.37 8.86 9.14
C TRP A 82 14.19 7.99 9.58
N ASP A 83 13.09 8.04 8.83
CA ASP A 83 11.99 7.09 8.93
C ASP A 83 12.18 6.01 7.87
N LYS A 84 12.61 4.83 8.34
CA LYS A 84 12.86 3.68 7.46
C LYS A 84 11.57 3.05 6.92
N GLN A 85 10.46 3.20 7.64
CA GLN A 85 9.19 2.61 7.26
C GLN A 85 8.58 3.40 6.10
N GLU A 86 8.50 4.72 6.27
CA GLU A 86 7.93 5.66 5.29
C GLU A 86 8.92 6.14 4.22
N ARG A 87 10.20 5.74 4.34
CA ARG A 87 11.32 6.20 3.48
C ARG A 87 11.34 7.73 3.37
N ARG A 88 11.41 8.42 4.51
CA ARG A 88 11.32 9.89 4.61
C ARG A 88 12.34 10.47 5.60
N ASN A 89 12.82 11.68 5.34
CA ASN A 89 13.65 12.41 6.28
C ASN A 89 12.85 13.43 7.10
N PHE A 90 13.36 13.76 8.28
CA PHE A 90 12.72 14.74 9.15
C PHE A 90 12.78 16.14 8.52
N GLY A 91 11.65 16.84 8.46
CA GLY A 91 11.55 18.18 7.90
C GLY A 91 11.43 18.26 6.37
N ASP A 92 11.40 17.11 5.69
CA ASP A 92 11.03 17.08 4.26
C ASP A 92 9.58 17.55 4.10
N PRO A 93 9.28 18.39 3.09
CA PRO A 93 7.91 18.77 2.80
C PRO A 93 7.11 17.53 2.38
N VAL A 94 5.85 17.47 2.82
CA VAL A 94 4.94 16.35 2.55
C VAL A 94 4.07 16.71 1.34
N HIS A 95 3.73 15.72 0.51
CA HIS A 95 2.80 15.93 -0.60
C HIS A 95 1.36 16.04 -0.06
N LYS A 96 0.50 16.87 -0.67
CA LYS A 96 -0.86 17.12 -0.18
C LYS A 96 -1.68 15.84 0.00
N ASP A 97 -1.57 14.93 -0.97
CA ASP A 97 -2.24 13.63 -1.00
C ASP A 97 -1.28 12.50 -0.57
N PHE A 98 -0.53 12.71 0.53
CA PHE A 98 0.49 11.77 0.98
C PHE A 98 -0.05 10.36 1.24
N GLU A 99 -1.26 10.21 1.78
CA GLU A 99 -1.86 8.88 2.03
C GLU A 99 -2.00 8.04 0.75
N ALA A 100 -2.22 8.67 -0.40
CA ALA A 100 -2.30 7.98 -1.69
C ALA A 100 -0.91 7.58 -2.24
N GLN A 101 0.15 8.21 -1.74
CA GLN A 101 1.55 8.00 -2.16
C GLN A 101 2.40 7.29 -1.09
N ASP A 102 1.78 6.91 0.02
CA ASP A 102 2.39 6.22 1.15
C ASP A 102 2.95 4.85 0.71
N ILE A 103 3.90 4.31 1.48
CA ILE A 103 4.33 2.91 1.34
C ILE A 103 3.15 1.93 1.52
N PHE A 104 2.18 2.30 2.35
CA PHE A 104 0.96 1.53 2.63
C PHE A 104 -0.14 1.69 1.58
N ALA A 105 0.06 2.59 0.61
CA ALA A 105 -0.84 2.71 -0.52
C ALA A 105 -0.83 1.44 -1.39
N PRO A 106 -1.80 1.26 -2.29
CA PRO A 106 -1.75 0.17 -3.26
C PRO A 106 -0.42 0.15 -4.02
N ASP A 107 0.14 -1.05 -4.19
CA ASP A 107 1.46 -1.24 -4.80
C ASP A 107 1.48 -0.87 -6.30
N ILE A 108 2.61 -0.33 -6.75
CA ILE A 108 2.78 0.14 -8.13
C ILE A 108 3.51 -0.92 -8.93
N TYR A 109 2.83 -1.40 -9.97
CA TYR A 109 3.40 -2.38 -10.88
C TYR A 109 3.91 -1.71 -12.17
N PRO A 110 5.13 -2.02 -12.63
CA PRO A 110 5.70 -1.45 -13.87
C PRO A 110 5.15 -2.14 -15.13
N ILE A 111 3.86 -2.46 -15.15
CA ILE A 111 3.18 -3.12 -16.26
C ILE A 111 1.97 -2.29 -16.69
N THR A 112 1.68 -2.24 -17.99
CA THR A 112 0.52 -1.50 -18.48
C THR A 112 -0.76 -2.26 -18.14
N LEU A 113 -1.77 -1.52 -17.69
CA LEU A 113 -3.06 -2.09 -17.29
C LEU A 113 -3.75 -2.84 -18.45
N SER A 114 -3.59 -2.33 -19.68
CA SER A 114 -4.11 -2.98 -20.89
C SER A 114 -3.50 -4.36 -21.13
N PHE A 115 -2.22 -4.57 -20.79
CA PHE A 115 -1.58 -5.87 -20.93
C PHE A 115 -2.18 -6.88 -19.94
N VAL A 116 -2.36 -6.47 -18.68
CA VAL A 116 -2.96 -7.29 -17.63
C VAL A 116 -4.37 -7.72 -17.99
N PHE A 117 -5.23 -6.78 -18.39
CA PHE A 117 -6.61 -7.09 -18.75
C PHE A 117 -6.71 -7.95 -20.00
N LYS A 118 -5.83 -7.77 -20.99
CA LYS A 118 -5.76 -8.66 -22.16
C LYS A 118 -5.42 -10.08 -21.74
N GLY A 119 -4.40 -10.27 -20.89
CA GLY A 119 -4.01 -11.57 -20.37
C GLY A 119 -5.14 -12.25 -19.59
N LEU A 120 -5.79 -11.50 -18.69
CA LEU A 120 -6.91 -11.98 -17.89
C LEU A 120 -8.11 -12.37 -18.77
N ALA A 121 -8.47 -11.52 -19.74
CA ALA A 121 -9.57 -11.78 -20.65
C ALA A 121 -9.34 -13.02 -21.53
N VAL A 122 -8.11 -13.19 -22.06
CA VAL A 122 -7.77 -14.37 -22.87
C VAL A 122 -7.79 -15.63 -22.01
N ALA A 123 -7.16 -15.62 -20.83
CA ALA A 123 -7.14 -16.78 -19.94
C ALA A 123 -8.56 -17.21 -19.54
N THR A 124 -9.39 -16.25 -19.13
CA THR A 124 -10.78 -16.50 -18.73
C THR A 124 -11.61 -16.97 -19.92
N GLY A 125 -11.43 -16.33 -21.09
CA GLY A 125 -12.11 -16.70 -22.33
C GLY A 125 -11.80 -18.14 -22.77
N VAL A 126 -10.54 -18.57 -22.67
CA VAL A 126 -10.13 -19.94 -22.99
C VAL A 126 -10.77 -20.95 -22.04
N ILE A 127 -10.75 -20.68 -20.73
CA ILE A 127 -11.36 -21.58 -19.73
C ILE A 127 -12.86 -21.71 -19.98
N CYS A 128 -13.56 -20.58 -20.17
CA CYS A 128 -14.99 -20.57 -20.46
C CYS A 128 -15.32 -21.27 -21.78
N ALA A 129 -14.52 -21.05 -22.84
CA ALA A 129 -14.73 -21.68 -24.13
C ALA A 129 -14.55 -23.20 -24.06
N ILE A 130 -13.49 -23.68 -23.39
CA ILE A 130 -13.27 -25.12 -23.19
C ILE A 130 -14.39 -25.72 -22.36
N SER A 131 -14.80 -25.08 -21.27
CA SER A 131 -15.92 -25.54 -20.45
C SER A 131 -17.21 -25.64 -21.26
N PHE A 132 -17.49 -24.62 -22.08
CA PHE A 132 -18.69 -24.57 -22.91
C PHE A 132 -18.68 -25.68 -23.97
N ILE A 133 -17.56 -25.84 -24.69
CA ILE A 133 -17.40 -26.91 -25.68
C ILE A 133 -17.54 -28.27 -25.00
N ALA A 134 -16.91 -28.48 -23.84
CA ALA A 134 -16.97 -29.73 -23.11
C ALA A 134 -18.41 -30.09 -22.73
N THR A 135 -19.22 -29.13 -22.28
CA THR A 135 -20.65 -29.39 -22.02
C THR A 135 -21.41 -29.74 -23.29
N MET A 136 -21.13 -29.11 -24.44
CA MET A 136 -21.84 -29.44 -25.68
C MET A 136 -21.43 -30.78 -26.30
N THR A 137 -20.19 -31.24 -26.10
CA THR A 137 -19.68 -32.49 -26.70
C THR A 137 -19.75 -33.68 -25.77
N PHE A 138 -19.63 -33.44 -24.46
CA PHE A 138 -19.62 -34.46 -23.42
C PHE A 138 -20.74 -34.15 -22.43
N ASP A 139 -21.98 -34.39 -22.84
CA ASP A 139 -23.10 -34.53 -21.92
C ASP A 139 -23.18 -36.00 -21.47
N PRO A 140 -22.54 -36.40 -20.36
CA PRO A 140 -22.78 -37.74 -19.82
C PRO A 140 -24.23 -37.80 -19.38
N THR A 141 -25.03 -38.61 -20.08
CA THR A 141 -26.31 -39.04 -19.52
C THR A 141 -26.00 -39.76 -18.21
N PRO A 142 -26.48 -39.30 -17.05
CA PRO A 142 -26.25 -40.03 -15.82
C PRO A 142 -26.84 -41.43 -15.97
N ASP A 143 -26.03 -42.47 -15.77
CA ASP A 143 -26.46 -43.88 -15.88
C ASP A 143 -27.53 -44.24 -14.81
N ALA A 144 -27.65 -43.41 -13.77
CA ALA A 144 -28.66 -43.57 -12.74
C ALA A 144 -29.92 -42.77 -13.08
N ILE A 145 -31.07 -43.43 -12.98
CA ILE A 145 -32.39 -42.78 -12.99
C ILE A 145 -32.41 -41.79 -11.81
N PRO A 146 -32.93 -40.55 -12.00
CA PRO A 146 -33.09 -39.62 -10.90
C PRO A 146 -33.95 -40.25 -9.80
N ARG A 147 -33.61 -39.97 -8.54
CA ARG A 147 -34.35 -40.50 -7.38
C ARG A 147 -35.85 -40.22 -7.52
N SER A 148 -36.67 -41.27 -7.46
CA SER A 148 -38.13 -41.14 -7.44
C SER A 148 -38.64 -41.12 -6.00
N PHE A 149 -39.56 -40.21 -5.69
CA PHE A 149 -40.26 -40.19 -4.40
C PHE A 149 -41.64 -40.84 -4.53
N ILE A 150 -42.07 -41.55 -3.49
CA ILE A 150 -43.38 -42.26 -3.44
C ILE A 150 -44.57 -41.26 -3.50
N ARG A 151 -44.36 -40.03 -3.01
CA ARG A 151 -45.37 -38.95 -2.98
C ARG A 151 -44.97 -37.86 -3.97
N ASP A 152 -45.65 -37.77 -5.12
CA ASP A 152 -45.64 -36.68 -6.12
C ASP A 152 -44.33 -35.86 -6.26
N GLY A 153 -43.15 -36.51 -6.20
CA GLY A 153 -41.85 -35.83 -6.31
C GLY A 153 -41.35 -35.08 -5.06
N PHE A 154 -42.01 -35.18 -3.91
CA PHE A 154 -41.66 -34.44 -2.69
C PHE A 154 -40.92 -35.29 -1.64
N PRO A 155 -39.87 -34.73 -1.00
CA PRO A 155 -39.26 -35.36 0.16
C PRO A 155 -40.22 -35.28 1.37
N PRO A 156 -40.19 -36.26 2.29
CA PRO A 156 -41.17 -36.38 3.37
C PRO A 156 -41.23 -35.16 4.31
N GLN A 157 -40.16 -34.37 4.42
CA GLN A 157 -40.08 -33.16 5.23
C GLN A 157 -40.68 -31.90 4.60
N PHE A 158 -41.12 -31.94 3.34
CA PHE A 158 -41.60 -30.77 2.59
C PHE A 158 -43.10 -30.91 2.33
N ASP A 159 -43.90 -30.72 3.37
CA ASP A 159 -45.37 -30.81 3.31
C ASP A 159 -45.98 -29.44 3.01
N TRP A 160 -46.15 -29.11 1.73
CA TRP A 160 -46.94 -27.95 1.34
C TRP A 160 -48.40 -28.32 1.50
N SER A 161 -49.00 -27.87 2.61
CA SER A 161 -50.45 -27.82 2.81
C SER A 161 -51.14 -27.49 1.49
N LYS A 162 -52.11 -28.34 1.10
CA LYS A 162 -52.80 -28.55 -0.20
C LYS A 162 -53.39 -27.32 -0.94
N LYS A 163 -52.75 -26.18 -0.82
CA LYS A 163 -53.10 -24.92 -1.44
C LYS A 163 -51.91 -24.50 -2.29
N ASP A 164 -52.20 -24.07 -3.50
CA ASP A 164 -51.21 -23.34 -4.30
C ASP A 164 -50.85 -22.00 -3.60
N ILE A 165 -49.90 -21.26 -4.17
CA ILE A 165 -49.47 -19.94 -3.68
C ILE A 165 -50.67 -18.95 -3.62
N GLU A 166 -51.75 -19.25 -4.34
CA GLU A 166 -52.99 -18.45 -4.45
C GLU A 166 -54.13 -18.94 -3.53
N GLY A 167 -53.95 -20.02 -2.77
CA GLY A 167 -54.92 -20.51 -1.79
C GLY A 167 -55.98 -21.49 -2.31
N ASN A 168 -55.94 -21.86 -3.60
CA ASN A 168 -56.87 -22.79 -4.23
C ASN A 168 -56.46 -24.24 -3.99
N PRO A 169 -57.44 -25.17 -3.87
CA PRO A 169 -57.13 -26.59 -3.72
C PRO A 169 -56.43 -27.10 -4.98
N VAL A 170 -55.23 -27.69 -4.81
CA VAL A 170 -54.46 -28.26 -5.91
C VAL A 170 -55.16 -29.52 -6.42
N GLU A 171 -55.67 -29.50 -7.66
CA GLU A 171 -56.25 -30.67 -8.31
C GLU A 171 -55.16 -31.67 -8.70
N LEU A 172 -55.24 -32.90 -8.19
CA LEU A 172 -54.28 -33.96 -8.49
C LEU A 172 -54.58 -34.55 -9.89
N PRO A 173 -53.59 -34.73 -10.77
CA PRO A 173 -53.83 -35.36 -12.06
C PRO A 173 -54.24 -36.82 -11.87
N SER A 174 -55.41 -37.21 -12.42
CA SER A 174 -55.91 -38.58 -12.31
C SER A 174 -54.98 -39.56 -13.03
N ASN A 175 -54.31 -40.41 -12.27
CA ASN A 175 -53.39 -41.43 -12.76
C ASN A 175 -54.13 -42.54 -13.53
N ASN A 176 -54.28 -42.38 -14.84
CA ASN A 176 -54.69 -43.47 -15.74
C ASN A 176 -53.45 -44.28 -16.16
N LYS A 177 -53.03 -45.22 -15.30
CA LYS A 177 -52.10 -46.29 -15.71
C LYS A 177 -52.91 -47.40 -16.39
N LYS A 178 -52.77 -47.52 -17.71
CA LYS A 178 -53.09 -48.76 -18.42
C LYS A 178 -52.17 -49.85 -17.89
N SER A 179 -52.75 -50.81 -17.18
CA SER A 179 -52.13 -52.08 -16.84
C SER A 179 -51.79 -52.84 -18.13
N ILE A 180 -50.53 -53.25 -18.26
CA ILE A 180 -50.13 -54.42 -19.04
C ILE A 180 -50.11 -55.59 -18.05
#